data_AF-A0A955UWH2-F1
#
_entry.id   AF-A0A955UWH2-F1
#
_cell.length_a   1.000
_cell.length_b   1.000
_cell.length_c   1.000
_cell.angle_alpha   90.00
_cell.angle_beta   90.00
_cell.angle_gamma   90.00
#
_symmetry.space_group_name_H-M   'P 1'
#
loop_
_entity.id
_entity.type
_entity.pdbx_description
1 polymer ?
#
loop_
_entity_poly.entity_id
_entity_poly.type
_entity_poly.pdbx_seq_one_letter_code
_entity_poly.pdbx_strand_id
1 'polypeptide(L)'
;MSSLRRLAIVALSLFLASSSHAVSEAFVKAQLKCTRAQLSETRKLVSCVYAEQDKALRKGLSTLDLSKCLAKFYDRWAKAESRADAKFGPGTCPSAIDALGAEGMVADFQLRSAAAIQGIRFIDMGFAVGDTQTGLMWIKTDDAGGVTDFDNAYDWYTGGSATISDAPRNGTAFTSYLDQLNSCTTGTTGYGNYCDWRLPQPGELATIVDCSAGPNCIDESVFGPTKGSFYWTNSPATSDQRFIGTVNFSNGSQPTLSGLVNTSVRAVRHWVGFLF
;
A
#
# COMPACT_ATOMS: atom_id res chain seq x y z
N MET A 1 -18.91 76.93 4.66
CA MET A 1 -17.91 77.05 3.57
C MET A 1 -16.90 75.93 3.75
N SER A 2 -17.27 74.68 3.47
CA SER A 2 -17.19 73.99 2.16
C SER A 2 -15.76 73.79 1.64
N SER A 3 -15.13 72.71 2.10
CA SER A 3 -14.06 72.00 1.37
C SER A 3 -14.70 70.71 0.86
N LEU A 4 -15.14 70.59 -0.39
CA LEU A 4 -14.32 70.35 -1.59
C LEU A 4 -13.15 69.40 -1.31
N ARG A 5 -13.45 68.10 -1.27
CA ARG A 5 -12.58 67.04 -1.79
C ARG A 5 -13.39 65.74 -1.88
N ARG A 6 -13.20 65.03 -2.99
CA ARG A 6 -13.71 63.68 -3.32
C ARG A 6 -15.01 63.64 -4.13
N LEU A 7 -15.01 64.36 -5.25
CA LEU A 7 -15.37 63.69 -6.50
C LEU A 7 -14.23 62.71 -6.86
N ALA A 8 -14.60 61.59 -7.47
CA ALA A 8 -13.81 60.44 -7.90
C ALA A 8 -13.78 59.27 -6.88
N ILE A 9 -14.11 58.08 -7.41
CA ILE A 9 -14.17 56.75 -6.77
C ILE A 9 -15.54 56.40 -6.16
N VAL A 10 -16.61 56.42 -6.97
CA VAL A 10 -17.86 55.66 -6.67
C VAL A 10 -18.20 54.65 -7.78
N ALA A 11 -17.31 54.43 -8.77
CA ALA A 11 -17.61 53.56 -9.91
C ALA A 11 -16.70 52.33 -10.08
N LEU A 12 -15.92 51.90 -9.07
CA LEU A 12 -15.01 50.75 -9.25
C LEU A 12 -14.86 49.83 -8.03
N SER A 13 -15.94 49.58 -7.28
CA SER A 13 -15.88 48.65 -6.13
C SER A 13 -17.05 47.68 -6.00
N LEU A 14 -17.94 47.59 -6.99
CA LEU A 14 -19.01 46.57 -7.00
C LEU A 14 -18.88 45.48 -8.10
N PHE A 15 -17.77 45.42 -8.84
CA PHE A 15 -17.54 44.41 -9.89
C PHE A 15 -16.49 43.33 -9.54
N LEU A 16 -15.84 43.41 -8.38
CA LEU A 16 -14.77 42.47 -8.01
C LEU A 16 -15.25 41.30 -7.12
N ALA A 17 -16.42 41.39 -6.49
CA ALA A 17 -16.94 40.30 -5.68
C ALA A 17 -17.64 39.21 -6.54
N SER A 18 -18.43 39.59 -7.54
CA SER A 18 -19.15 38.64 -8.41
C SER A 18 -18.22 37.89 -9.37
N SER A 19 -17.19 38.57 -9.90
CA SER A 19 -16.17 37.98 -10.77
C SER A 19 -15.33 36.95 -10.04
N SER A 20 -14.93 37.22 -8.79
CA SER A 20 -14.17 36.28 -7.96
C SER A 20 -14.95 34.99 -7.66
N HIS A 21 -16.26 35.10 -7.38
CA HIS A 21 -17.13 33.93 -7.16
C HIS A 21 -17.42 33.16 -8.45
N ALA A 22 -17.61 33.86 -9.58
CA ALA A 22 -17.82 33.19 -10.86
C ALA A 22 -16.55 32.49 -11.37
N VAL A 23 -15.37 33.05 -11.10
CA VAL A 23 -14.07 32.43 -11.40
C VAL A 23 -13.85 31.19 -10.54
N SER A 24 -14.19 31.22 -9.25
CA SER A 24 -14.08 30.04 -8.38
C SER A 24 -15.06 28.93 -8.79
N GLU A 25 -16.30 29.26 -9.17
CA GLU A 25 -17.27 28.27 -9.65
C GLU A 25 -16.84 27.65 -11.00
N ALA A 26 -16.33 28.46 -11.92
CA ALA A 26 -15.86 27.98 -13.22
C ALA A 26 -14.61 27.09 -13.09
N PHE A 27 -13.72 27.40 -12.14
CA PHE A 27 -12.56 26.57 -11.81
C PHE A 27 -12.98 25.22 -11.21
N VAL A 28 -13.89 25.22 -10.23
CA VAL A 28 -14.43 23.98 -9.64
C VAL A 28 -15.13 23.11 -10.69
N LYS A 29 -15.88 23.70 -11.63
CA LYS A 29 -16.48 22.97 -12.76
C LYS A 29 -15.43 22.33 -13.67
N ALA A 30 -14.31 23.02 -13.91
CA ALA A 30 -13.20 22.48 -14.70
C ALA A 30 -12.50 21.32 -13.99
N GLN A 31 -12.24 21.45 -12.68
CA GLN A 31 -11.76 20.36 -11.83
C GLN A 31 -12.67 19.13 -11.95
N LEU A 32 -13.96 19.29 -11.69
CA LEU A 32 -14.93 18.19 -11.74
C LEU A 32 -15.00 17.54 -13.13
N LYS A 33 -14.94 18.33 -14.19
CA LYS A 33 -14.92 17.82 -15.57
C LYS A 33 -13.67 17.00 -15.85
N CYS A 34 -12.51 17.45 -15.37
CA CYS A 34 -11.27 16.69 -15.49
C CYS A 34 -11.33 15.38 -14.71
N THR A 35 -11.74 15.43 -13.43
CA THR A 35 -11.88 14.24 -12.58
C THR A 35 -12.80 13.20 -13.22
N ARG A 36 -13.94 13.63 -13.80
CA ARG A 36 -14.84 12.72 -14.52
C ARG A 36 -14.20 12.10 -15.76
N ALA A 37 -13.34 12.83 -16.46
CA ALA A 37 -12.60 12.30 -17.60
C ALA A 37 -11.54 11.29 -17.15
N GLN A 38 -10.74 11.60 -16.13
CA GLN A 38 -9.75 10.69 -15.54
C GLN A 38 -10.43 9.39 -15.05
N LEU A 39 -11.50 9.48 -14.25
CA LEU A 39 -12.29 8.31 -13.82
C LEU A 39 -12.82 7.47 -14.99
N SER A 40 -13.26 8.13 -16.07
CA SER A 40 -13.74 7.44 -17.27
C SER A 40 -12.63 6.67 -17.99
N GLU A 41 -11.42 7.23 -18.06
CA GLU A 41 -10.27 6.54 -18.66
C GLU A 41 -9.73 5.43 -17.76
N THR A 42 -9.68 5.60 -16.43
CA THR A 42 -9.34 4.53 -15.48
C THR A 42 -10.30 3.34 -15.61
N ARG A 43 -11.61 3.59 -15.70
CA ARG A 43 -12.62 2.53 -15.96
C ARG A 43 -12.35 1.78 -17.27
N LYS A 44 -11.94 2.49 -18.33
CA LYS A 44 -11.62 1.85 -19.62
C LYS A 44 -10.34 1.03 -19.54
N LEU A 45 -9.35 1.48 -18.76
CA LEU A 45 -8.13 0.71 -18.50
C LEU A 45 -8.48 -0.61 -17.80
N VAL A 46 -9.27 -0.57 -16.71
CA VAL A 46 -9.78 -1.76 -16.00
C VAL A 46 -10.41 -2.77 -16.96
N SER A 47 -11.34 -2.31 -17.80
CA SER A 47 -12.00 -3.19 -18.77
C SER A 47 -11.03 -3.76 -19.81
N CYS A 48 -10.01 -3.00 -20.22
CA CYS A 48 -9.00 -3.46 -21.20
C CYS A 48 -8.10 -4.53 -20.58
N VAL A 49 -7.69 -4.36 -19.33
CA VAL A 49 -6.85 -5.32 -18.61
C VAL A 49 -7.55 -6.67 -18.48
N TYR A 50 -8.81 -6.71 -18.02
CA TYR A 50 -9.57 -7.97 -17.96
C TYR A 50 -9.72 -8.65 -19.32
N ALA A 51 -9.92 -7.87 -20.39
CA ALA A 51 -10.03 -8.43 -21.74
C ALA A 51 -8.71 -9.08 -22.21
N GLU A 52 -7.56 -8.46 -21.90
CA GLU A 52 -6.25 -9.05 -22.21
C GLU A 52 -5.93 -10.26 -21.32
N GLN A 53 -6.37 -10.27 -20.06
CA GLN A 53 -6.26 -11.45 -19.18
C GLN A 53 -7.07 -12.63 -19.69
N ASP A 54 -8.34 -12.44 -20.05
CA ASP A 54 -9.20 -13.48 -20.66
C ASP A 54 -8.57 -14.01 -21.96
N LYS A 55 -8.04 -13.11 -22.80
CA LYS A 55 -7.35 -13.49 -24.03
C LYS A 55 -6.05 -14.26 -23.75
N ALA A 56 -5.29 -13.90 -22.72
CA ALA A 56 -4.08 -14.63 -22.32
C ALA A 56 -4.43 -16.05 -21.86
N LEU A 57 -5.46 -16.20 -21.03
CA LEU A 57 -5.96 -17.49 -20.55
C LEU A 57 -6.41 -18.38 -21.71
N ARG A 58 -7.22 -17.85 -22.64
CA ARG A 58 -7.68 -18.60 -23.83
C ARG A 58 -6.55 -19.09 -24.72
N LYS A 59 -5.41 -18.39 -24.70
CA LYS A 59 -4.24 -18.70 -25.52
C LYS A 59 -3.14 -19.44 -24.76
N GLY A 60 -3.31 -19.70 -23.46
CA GLY A 60 -2.28 -20.29 -22.61
C GLY A 60 -1.01 -19.45 -22.52
N LEU A 61 -1.12 -18.11 -22.57
CA LEU A 61 0.03 -17.22 -22.47
C LEU A 61 0.47 -17.07 -21.01
N SER A 62 1.78 -17.15 -20.76
CA SER A 62 2.39 -16.92 -19.44
C SER A 62 2.66 -15.43 -19.16
N THR A 63 2.52 -14.56 -20.17
CA THR A 63 2.79 -13.12 -20.05
C THR A 63 1.60 -12.30 -20.54
N LEU A 64 1.27 -11.23 -19.82
CA LEU A 64 0.20 -10.30 -20.15
C LEU A 64 0.77 -9.08 -20.91
N ASP A 65 0.30 -8.85 -22.14
CA ASP A 65 0.64 -7.66 -22.92
C ASP A 65 -0.42 -6.56 -22.75
N LEU A 66 -0.07 -5.52 -21.99
CA LEU A 66 -0.92 -4.36 -21.75
C LEU A 66 -0.53 -3.12 -22.57
N SER A 67 0.46 -3.22 -23.45
CA SER A 67 1.05 -2.07 -24.17
C SER A 67 0.01 -1.16 -24.82
N LYS A 68 -0.98 -1.76 -25.50
CA LYS A 68 -2.06 -1.02 -26.19
C LYS A 68 -3.07 -0.40 -25.22
N CYS A 69 -3.35 -1.05 -24.10
CA CYS A 69 -4.23 -0.53 -23.05
C CYS A 69 -3.59 0.71 -22.41
N LEU A 70 -2.33 0.58 -22.01
CA LEU A 70 -1.56 1.65 -21.36
C LEU A 70 -1.34 2.84 -22.30
N ALA A 71 -0.92 2.61 -23.54
CA ALA A 71 -0.71 3.69 -24.51
C ALA A 71 -1.98 4.55 -24.72
N LYS A 72 -3.15 3.90 -24.80
CA LYS A 72 -4.44 4.61 -24.92
C LYS A 72 -4.81 5.34 -23.63
N PHE A 73 -4.55 4.74 -22.47
CA PHE A 73 -4.83 5.34 -21.18
C PHE A 73 -4.02 6.62 -20.98
N TYR A 74 -2.69 6.55 -21.13
CA TYR A 74 -1.79 7.71 -20.98
C TYR A 74 -2.11 8.84 -21.96
N ASP A 75 -2.31 8.54 -23.24
CA ASP A 75 -2.68 9.55 -24.25
C ASP A 75 -3.98 10.29 -23.88
N ARG A 76 -4.99 9.56 -23.39
CA ARG A 76 -6.29 10.15 -23.06
C ARG A 76 -6.30 10.86 -21.72
N TRP A 77 -5.50 10.40 -20.76
CA TRP A 77 -5.28 11.08 -19.50
C TRP A 77 -4.64 12.45 -19.74
N ALA A 78 -3.54 12.49 -20.49
CA ALA A 78 -2.85 13.73 -20.84
C ALA A 78 -3.79 14.72 -21.57
N LYS A 79 -4.68 14.22 -22.45
CA LYS A 79 -5.70 15.04 -23.11
C LYS A 79 -6.76 15.58 -22.15
N ALA A 80 -7.08 14.86 -21.07
CA ALA A 80 -8.00 15.36 -20.05
C ALA A 80 -7.37 16.52 -19.27
N GLU A 81 -6.10 16.37 -18.90
CA GLU A 81 -5.32 17.41 -18.22
C GLU A 81 -5.15 18.64 -19.09
N SER A 82 -4.68 18.48 -20.32
CA SER A 82 -4.46 19.60 -21.24
C SER A 82 -5.74 20.41 -21.51
N ARG A 83 -6.91 19.76 -21.51
CA ARG A 83 -8.22 20.43 -21.70
C ARG A 83 -8.63 21.24 -20.47
N ALA A 84 -8.30 20.79 -19.27
CA ALA A 84 -8.56 21.54 -18.05
C ALA A 84 -7.62 22.74 -17.95
N ASP A 85 -6.34 22.50 -18.21
CA ASP A 85 -5.27 23.49 -18.11
C ASP A 85 -5.39 24.59 -19.17
N ALA A 86 -5.99 24.31 -20.33
CA ALA A 86 -6.20 25.31 -21.40
C ALA A 86 -6.95 26.57 -20.94
N LYS A 87 -7.75 26.50 -19.86
CA LYS A 87 -8.54 27.63 -19.35
C LYS A 87 -7.97 28.25 -18.08
N PHE A 88 -7.34 27.46 -17.21
CA PHE A 88 -6.93 27.90 -15.86
C PHE A 88 -5.45 27.68 -15.55
N GLY A 89 -4.67 27.17 -16.50
CA GLY A 89 -3.24 26.89 -16.36
C GLY A 89 -2.94 25.49 -15.80
N PRO A 90 -1.67 25.10 -15.74
CA PRO A 90 -1.24 23.78 -15.26
C PRO A 90 -1.75 23.46 -13.85
N GLY A 91 -2.14 22.21 -13.63
CA GLY A 91 -2.62 21.76 -12.31
C GLY A 91 -4.09 22.08 -12.07
N THR A 92 -4.88 22.29 -13.13
CA THR A 92 -6.33 22.46 -13.00
C THR A 92 -7.00 21.15 -12.58
N CYS A 93 -6.46 20.00 -12.96
CA CYS A 93 -6.94 18.71 -12.48
C CYS A 93 -6.45 18.42 -11.05
N PRO A 94 -7.22 17.72 -10.22
CA PRO A 94 -6.72 17.26 -8.92
C PRO A 94 -5.47 16.39 -9.07
N SER A 95 -4.47 16.61 -8.22
CA SER A 95 -3.16 15.96 -8.27
C SER A 95 -2.95 14.90 -7.19
N ALA A 96 -4.01 14.49 -6.48
CA ALA A 96 -3.91 13.48 -5.42
C ALA A 96 -3.35 12.14 -5.93
N ILE A 97 -3.63 11.82 -7.21
CA ILE A 97 -2.98 10.75 -7.97
C ILE A 97 -2.72 11.25 -9.39
N ASP A 98 -1.62 10.80 -9.98
CA ASP A 98 -1.33 10.98 -11.40
C ASP A 98 -1.72 9.72 -12.20
N ALA A 99 -1.43 9.72 -13.50
CA ALA A 99 -1.72 8.58 -14.37
C ALA A 99 -1.00 7.30 -13.90
N LEU A 100 0.24 7.41 -13.41
CA LEU A 100 1.03 6.27 -12.94
C LEU A 100 0.44 5.69 -11.65
N GLY A 101 0.03 6.54 -10.71
CA GLY A 101 -0.67 6.12 -9.49
C GLY A 101 -1.99 5.44 -9.80
N ALA A 102 -2.76 5.98 -10.75
CA ALA A 102 -4.01 5.36 -11.21
C ALA A 102 -3.77 4.00 -11.90
N GLU A 103 -2.74 3.89 -12.74
CA GLU A 103 -2.32 2.61 -13.32
C GLU A 103 -1.97 1.59 -12.23
N GLY A 104 -1.14 1.98 -11.25
CA GLY A 104 -0.73 1.11 -10.16
C GLY A 104 -1.93 0.56 -9.38
N MET A 105 -2.92 1.40 -9.07
CA MET A 105 -4.16 0.96 -8.42
C MET A 105 -4.96 -0.01 -9.27
N VAL A 106 -5.04 0.21 -10.59
CA VAL A 106 -5.72 -0.74 -11.49
C VAL A 106 -4.96 -2.05 -11.56
N ALA A 107 -3.64 -2.02 -11.74
CA ALA A 107 -2.80 -3.21 -11.83
C ALA A 107 -2.94 -4.09 -10.58
N ASP A 108 -2.90 -3.49 -9.39
CA ASP A 108 -3.05 -4.18 -8.10
C ASP A 108 -4.42 -4.88 -7.97
N PHE A 109 -5.51 -4.14 -8.18
CA PHE A 109 -6.87 -4.70 -8.11
C PHE A 109 -7.09 -5.83 -9.15
N GLN A 110 -6.58 -5.65 -10.36
CA GLN A 110 -6.70 -6.63 -11.44
C GLN A 110 -5.90 -7.90 -11.15
N LEU A 111 -4.67 -7.77 -10.64
CA LEU A 111 -3.84 -8.90 -10.27
C LEU A 111 -4.52 -9.74 -9.18
N ARG A 112 -4.99 -9.08 -8.12
CA ARG A 112 -5.68 -9.73 -7.02
C ARG A 112 -6.98 -10.43 -7.44
N SER A 113 -7.83 -9.73 -8.19
CA SER A 113 -9.12 -10.30 -8.64
C SER A 113 -8.94 -11.46 -9.61
N ALA A 114 -8.00 -11.38 -10.56
CA ALA A 114 -7.73 -12.46 -11.49
C ALA A 114 -7.23 -13.72 -10.80
N ALA A 115 -6.28 -13.57 -9.86
CA ALA A 115 -5.77 -14.69 -9.07
C ALA A 115 -6.86 -15.31 -8.20
N ALA A 116 -7.68 -14.50 -7.53
CA ALA A 116 -8.81 -15.00 -6.73
C ALA A 116 -9.79 -15.81 -7.59
N ILE A 117 -10.11 -15.36 -8.80
CA ILE A 117 -10.98 -16.10 -9.75
C ILE A 117 -10.35 -17.45 -10.15
N GLN A 118 -9.03 -17.51 -10.26
CA GLN A 118 -8.29 -18.74 -10.59
C GLN A 118 -8.04 -19.64 -9.36
N GLY A 119 -8.49 -19.24 -8.17
CA GLY A 119 -8.22 -19.97 -6.93
C GLY A 119 -6.77 -19.88 -6.45
N ILE A 120 -5.99 -18.93 -6.99
CA ILE A 120 -4.60 -18.68 -6.56
C ILE A 120 -4.66 -17.85 -5.28
N ARG A 121 -4.16 -18.44 -4.18
CA ARG A 121 -4.11 -17.77 -2.87
C ARG A 121 -2.95 -16.79 -2.79
N PHE A 122 -1.73 -17.28 -3.02
CA PHE A 122 -0.52 -16.49 -2.84
C PHE A 122 0.02 -16.00 -4.19
N ILE A 123 0.29 -14.71 -4.30
CA ILE A 123 0.88 -14.08 -5.49
C ILE A 123 2.23 -13.49 -5.13
N ASP A 124 3.26 -13.99 -5.79
CA ASP A 124 4.59 -13.39 -5.72
C ASP A 124 4.64 -12.08 -6.53
N MET A 125 4.97 -10.98 -5.85
CA MET A 125 5.15 -9.64 -6.43
C MET A 125 6.63 -9.23 -6.45
N GLY A 126 7.55 -10.18 -6.26
CA GLY A 126 8.99 -9.98 -6.22
C GLY A 126 9.49 -9.57 -4.83
N PHE A 127 9.02 -8.44 -4.30
CA PHE A 127 9.43 -7.94 -2.97
C PHE A 127 8.52 -8.41 -1.83
N ALA A 128 7.33 -8.90 -2.17
CA ALA A 128 6.27 -9.28 -1.24
C ALA A 128 5.35 -10.35 -1.85
N VAL A 129 4.56 -10.99 -0.99
CA VAL A 129 3.57 -12.00 -1.36
C VAL A 129 2.18 -11.50 -0.99
N GLY A 130 1.30 -11.36 -1.97
CA GLY A 130 -0.11 -11.02 -1.76
C GLY A 130 -0.94 -12.27 -1.44
N ASP A 131 -1.76 -12.23 -0.40
CA ASP A 131 -2.70 -13.29 -0.02
C ASP A 131 -4.13 -12.88 -0.39
N THR A 132 -4.69 -13.51 -1.42
CA THR A 132 -6.03 -13.20 -1.94
C THR A 132 -7.15 -13.61 -0.98
N GLN A 133 -6.88 -14.58 -0.09
CA GLN A 133 -7.86 -15.07 0.89
C GLN A 133 -7.97 -14.14 2.09
N THR A 134 -6.84 -13.69 2.64
CA THR A 134 -6.83 -12.81 3.83
C THR A 134 -6.83 -11.32 3.48
N GLY A 135 -6.48 -10.97 2.24
CA GLY A 135 -6.28 -9.57 1.82
C GLY A 135 -5.02 -8.93 2.40
N LEU A 136 -4.10 -9.75 2.91
CA LEU A 136 -2.82 -9.32 3.46
C LEU A 136 -1.73 -9.38 2.39
N MET A 137 -0.70 -8.57 2.59
CA MET A 137 0.55 -8.61 1.85
C MET A 137 1.68 -8.87 2.84
N TRP A 138 2.46 -9.90 2.59
CA TRP A 138 3.57 -10.36 3.41
C TRP A 138 4.89 -9.93 2.78
N ILE A 139 5.85 -9.47 3.57
CA ILE A 139 7.23 -9.33 3.07
C ILE A 139 7.73 -10.71 2.64
N LYS A 140 8.36 -10.75 1.46
CA LYS A 140 9.12 -11.91 0.98
C LYS A 140 10.54 -11.78 1.51
N THR A 141 11.07 -12.84 2.11
CA THR A 141 12.41 -12.85 2.70
C THR A 141 13.44 -13.35 1.69
N ASP A 142 14.70 -13.02 1.92
CA ASP A 142 15.86 -13.42 1.11
C ASP A 142 17.07 -13.74 1.99
N ASP A 143 18.23 -13.98 1.38
CA ASP A 143 19.53 -14.20 2.04
C ASP A 143 20.58 -13.21 1.47
N ALA A 144 20.16 -11.95 1.31
CA ALA A 144 20.97 -10.92 0.65
C ALA A 144 21.69 -9.97 1.62
N GLY A 145 21.59 -10.18 2.94
CA GLY A 145 22.17 -9.30 3.97
C GLY A 145 21.40 -8.00 4.20
N GLY A 146 20.19 -7.86 3.65
CA GLY A 146 19.35 -6.67 3.74
C GLY A 146 18.35 -6.69 4.89
N VAL A 147 17.40 -5.74 4.89
CA VAL A 147 16.30 -5.68 5.88
C VAL A 147 15.38 -6.92 5.82
N THR A 148 15.29 -7.57 4.67
CA THR A 148 14.48 -8.77 4.40
C THR A 148 15.22 -10.08 4.57
N ASP A 149 16.47 -10.03 5.07
CA ASP A 149 17.27 -11.23 5.30
C ASP A 149 16.62 -12.13 6.36
N PHE A 150 16.43 -13.41 6.03
CA PHE A 150 15.76 -14.39 6.88
C PHE A 150 16.56 -14.74 8.16
N ASP A 151 17.86 -14.47 8.20
CA ASP A 151 18.72 -14.68 9.36
C ASP A 151 18.65 -13.53 10.38
N ASN A 152 18.04 -12.40 10.02
CA ASN A 152 17.84 -11.29 10.93
C ASN A 152 16.98 -11.69 12.14
N ALA A 153 17.40 -11.22 13.32
CA ALA A 153 16.70 -11.46 14.58
C ALA A 153 16.60 -10.18 15.40
N TYR A 154 15.45 -9.99 16.02
CA TYR A 154 15.09 -8.76 16.72
C TYR A 154 14.44 -9.07 18.06
N ASP A 155 14.59 -8.16 19.00
CA ASP A 155 13.85 -8.16 20.26
C ASP A 155 12.53 -7.38 20.12
N TRP A 156 11.54 -7.78 20.92
CA TRP A 156 10.22 -7.16 20.89
C TRP A 156 10.16 -5.92 21.82
N TYR A 157 10.93 -5.94 22.90
CA TYR A 157 10.96 -4.86 23.90
C TYR A 157 12.32 -4.81 24.62
N THR A 158 12.71 -3.62 25.06
CA THR A 158 13.89 -3.36 25.89
C THR A 158 13.52 -2.66 27.21
N GLY A 159 14.08 -3.10 28.34
CA GLY A 159 13.98 -2.36 29.62
C GLY A 159 13.39 -3.13 30.82
N GLY A 160 13.20 -4.44 30.74
CA GLY A 160 12.92 -5.30 31.91
C GLY A 160 11.56 -5.09 32.61
N SER A 161 10.54 -4.53 31.95
CA SER A 161 9.18 -4.39 32.51
C SER A 161 8.64 -5.71 33.10
N ALA A 162 8.03 -5.63 34.29
CA ALA A 162 7.45 -6.77 35.01
C ALA A 162 6.13 -7.27 34.37
N THR A 163 5.46 -6.44 33.58
CA THR A 163 4.25 -6.77 32.82
C THR A 163 4.36 -6.21 31.40
N ILE A 164 4.19 -7.08 30.41
CA ILE A 164 4.35 -6.77 28.98
C ILE A 164 3.08 -6.12 28.40
N SER A 165 1.94 -6.22 29.07
CA SER A 165 0.68 -5.51 28.71
C SER A 165 0.87 -4.01 28.51
N ASP A 166 1.77 -3.41 29.29
CA ASP A 166 2.14 -1.99 29.23
C ASP A 166 3.57 -1.77 28.72
N ALA A 167 4.25 -2.83 28.27
CA ALA A 167 5.60 -2.68 27.75
C ALA A 167 5.57 -1.85 26.46
N PRO A 168 6.36 -0.78 26.37
CA PRO A 168 6.43 0.00 25.16
C PRO A 168 6.94 -0.86 23.99
N ARG A 169 6.40 -0.66 22.79
CA ARG A 169 6.90 -1.33 21.58
C ARG A 169 8.20 -0.67 21.11
N ASN A 170 9.26 -0.85 21.89
CA ASN A 170 10.54 -0.15 21.73
C ASN A 170 11.71 -1.09 21.37
N GLY A 171 11.46 -2.41 21.24
CA GLY A 171 12.47 -3.34 20.76
C GLY A 171 12.87 -3.05 19.31
N THR A 172 14.00 -3.60 18.89
CA THR A 172 14.57 -3.44 17.55
C THR A 172 13.66 -3.96 16.44
N ALA A 173 12.70 -4.85 16.75
CA ALA A 173 11.65 -5.23 15.81
C ALA A 173 10.82 -4.02 15.38
N PHE A 174 10.62 -3.05 16.28
CA PHE A 174 9.89 -1.80 16.02
C PHE A 174 10.83 -0.68 15.61
N THR A 175 11.86 -0.42 16.41
CA THR A 175 12.74 0.76 16.29
C THR A 175 13.87 0.63 15.26
N SER A 176 14.01 -0.54 14.64
CA SER A 176 14.98 -0.77 13.57
C SER A 176 14.33 -1.41 12.35
N TYR A 177 13.74 -2.59 12.50
CA TYR A 177 13.15 -3.32 11.38
C TYR A 177 11.94 -2.58 10.79
N LEU A 178 10.89 -2.32 11.58
CA LEU A 178 9.73 -1.59 11.08
C LEU A 178 10.05 -0.13 10.73
N ASP A 179 10.93 0.54 11.46
CA ASP A 179 11.37 1.90 11.14
C ASP A 179 12.07 1.98 9.77
N GLN A 180 12.91 1.00 9.42
CA GLN A 180 13.53 0.93 8.08
C GLN A 180 12.49 0.65 6.99
N LEU A 181 11.58 -0.31 7.21
CA LEU A 181 10.54 -0.65 6.25
C LEU A 181 9.58 0.53 6.00
N ASN A 182 9.31 1.34 7.02
CA ASN A 182 8.35 2.44 6.99
C ASN A 182 9.02 3.82 6.86
N SER A 183 10.28 3.88 6.40
CA SER A 183 11.06 5.14 6.29
C SER A 183 10.58 6.05 5.14
N CYS A 184 9.35 6.53 5.24
CA CYS A 184 8.70 7.35 4.23
C CYS A 184 8.98 8.83 4.48
N THR A 185 9.68 9.46 3.55
CA THR A 185 10.06 10.86 3.60
C THR A 185 9.67 11.55 2.29
N THR A 186 9.69 12.89 2.25
CA THR A 186 9.39 13.61 1.02
C THR A 186 10.39 13.21 -0.08
N GLY A 187 9.90 12.52 -1.12
CA GLY A 187 10.73 12.02 -2.23
C GLY A 187 11.24 10.59 -2.08
N THR A 188 10.96 9.91 -0.95
CA THR A 188 11.33 8.50 -0.73
C THR A 188 10.12 7.72 -0.25
N THR A 189 9.83 6.61 -0.93
CA THR A 189 8.80 5.67 -0.49
C THR A 189 9.44 4.59 0.37
N GLY A 190 8.70 4.04 1.33
CA GLY A 190 9.19 2.95 2.17
C GLY A 190 9.35 1.65 1.38
N TYR A 191 9.64 0.56 2.07
CA TYR A 191 9.91 -0.72 1.42
C TYR A 191 8.75 -1.15 0.50
N GLY A 192 9.06 -1.46 -0.77
CA GLY A 192 8.05 -1.83 -1.76
C GLY A 192 7.07 -0.72 -2.13
N ASN A 193 7.44 0.55 -1.91
CA ASN A 193 6.58 1.73 -2.02
C ASN A 193 5.48 1.86 -0.94
N TYR A 194 5.67 1.22 0.22
CA TYR A 194 4.69 1.23 1.32
C TYR A 194 5.29 1.66 2.65
N CYS A 195 4.44 2.22 3.52
CA CYS A 195 4.83 2.93 4.73
C CYS A 195 4.13 2.42 6.00
N ASP A 196 3.34 1.36 5.86
CA ASP A 196 2.39 0.85 6.85
C ASP A 196 2.64 -0.65 7.12
N TRP A 197 3.89 -1.08 6.98
CA TRP A 197 4.34 -2.40 7.42
C TRP A 197 4.23 -2.51 8.93
N ARG A 198 3.77 -3.67 9.41
CA ARG A 198 3.65 -3.98 10.83
C ARG A 198 4.03 -5.42 11.11
N LEU A 199 4.27 -5.75 12.37
CA LEU A 199 4.25 -7.14 12.79
C LEU A 199 2.83 -7.72 12.63
N PRO A 200 2.70 -9.03 12.33
CA PRO A 200 1.41 -9.69 12.16
C PRO A 200 0.76 -9.96 13.52
N GLN A 201 -0.57 -10.12 13.52
CA GLN A 201 -1.27 -10.74 14.64
C GLN A 201 -1.03 -12.26 14.65
N PRO A 202 -1.12 -12.93 15.81
CA PRO A 202 -0.92 -14.39 15.88
C PRO A 202 -1.80 -15.16 14.89
N GLY A 203 -3.09 -14.79 14.81
CA GLY A 203 -4.04 -15.42 13.89
C GLY A 203 -3.72 -15.17 12.42
N GLU A 204 -3.09 -14.04 12.07
CA GLU A 204 -2.67 -13.77 10.69
C GLU A 204 -1.45 -14.62 10.32
N LEU A 205 -0.43 -14.65 11.19
CA LEU A 205 0.80 -15.41 10.92
C LEU A 205 0.54 -16.92 10.89
N ALA A 206 -0.40 -17.42 11.68
CA ALA A 206 -0.83 -18.81 11.62
C ALA A 206 -1.47 -19.19 10.27
N THR A 207 -2.03 -18.24 9.51
CA THR A 207 -2.69 -18.55 8.22
C THR A 207 -1.72 -18.95 7.11
N ILE A 208 -0.43 -18.65 7.26
CA ILE A 208 0.62 -19.00 6.29
C ILE A 208 1.47 -20.18 6.75
N VAL A 209 1.10 -20.83 7.86
CA VAL A 209 1.76 -22.06 8.32
C VAL A 209 1.26 -23.24 7.49
N ASP A 210 2.20 -23.95 6.86
CA ASP A 210 1.97 -25.19 6.13
C ASP A 210 3.15 -26.15 6.33
N CYS A 211 3.03 -27.07 7.28
CA CYS A 211 4.05 -28.10 7.55
C CYS A 211 4.14 -29.18 6.47
N SER A 212 3.28 -29.18 5.45
CA SER A 212 3.38 -30.09 4.31
C SER A 212 4.19 -29.51 3.15
N ALA A 213 4.45 -28.20 3.16
CA ALA A 213 5.11 -27.49 2.06
C ALA A 213 6.64 -27.59 2.07
N GLY A 214 7.26 -27.99 3.18
CA GLY A 214 8.71 -28.01 3.28
C GLY A 214 9.26 -28.37 4.67
N PRO A 215 10.60 -28.28 4.84
CA PRO A 215 11.25 -28.55 6.13
C PRO A 215 10.89 -27.52 7.20
N ASN A 216 10.64 -26.28 6.77
CA ASN A 216 10.02 -25.25 7.58
C ASN A 216 8.53 -25.22 7.18
N CYS A 217 7.64 -25.04 8.16
CA CYS A 217 6.20 -25.10 7.98
C CYS A 217 5.63 -23.88 7.22
N ILE A 218 6.14 -23.61 6.03
CA ILE A 218 5.73 -22.55 5.11
C ILE A 218 6.20 -22.92 3.70
N ASP A 219 5.47 -22.48 2.69
CA ASP A 219 5.88 -22.63 1.30
C ASP A 219 7.00 -21.63 0.95
N GLU A 220 8.25 -22.05 1.09
CA GLU A 220 9.43 -21.22 0.78
C GLU A 220 9.57 -20.87 -0.70
N SER A 221 8.94 -21.65 -1.59
CA SER A 221 8.93 -21.31 -3.02
C SER A 221 8.15 -20.02 -3.31
N VAL A 222 7.20 -19.69 -2.43
CA VAL A 222 6.36 -18.49 -2.49
C VAL A 222 6.92 -17.39 -1.57
N PHE A 223 7.18 -17.71 -0.31
CA PHE A 223 7.54 -16.73 0.73
C PHE A 223 9.03 -16.40 0.84
N GLY A 224 9.86 -17.10 0.07
CA GLY A 224 11.31 -17.05 0.18
C GLY A 224 11.86 -17.91 1.31
N PRO A 225 13.21 -18.01 1.44
CA PRO A 225 13.85 -18.75 2.52
C PRO A 225 13.31 -18.28 3.87
N THR A 226 12.92 -19.24 4.72
CA THR A 226 12.37 -18.96 6.04
C THR A 226 13.12 -19.76 7.08
N LYS A 227 13.45 -19.16 8.23
CA LYS A 227 14.11 -19.87 9.30
C LYS A 227 13.11 -20.75 10.04
N GLY A 228 13.45 -22.01 10.29
CA GLY A 228 12.74 -22.85 11.26
C GLY A 228 12.96 -22.34 12.67
N SER A 229 12.18 -21.32 13.08
CA SER A 229 12.31 -20.65 14.37
C SER A 229 10.99 -20.01 14.80
N PHE A 230 10.98 -19.40 15.98
CA PHE A 230 9.90 -18.55 16.44
C PHE A 230 9.89 -17.24 15.65
N TYR A 231 8.69 -16.70 15.43
CA TYR A 231 8.48 -15.42 14.77
C TYR A 231 7.60 -14.53 15.64
N TRP A 232 8.02 -13.27 15.80
CA TRP A 232 7.26 -12.31 16.60
C TRP A 232 5.92 -11.95 15.99
N THR A 233 4.93 -11.78 16.87
CA THR A 233 3.64 -11.17 16.54
C THR A 233 3.53 -9.79 17.21
N ASN A 234 2.52 -9.00 16.84
CA ASN A 234 2.30 -7.65 17.34
C ASN A 234 1.56 -7.61 18.70
N SER A 235 1.33 -8.76 19.33
CA SER A 235 0.48 -8.85 20.52
C SER A 235 1.12 -9.67 21.64
N PRO A 236 0.96 -9.24 22.91
CA PRO A 236 1.18 -10.11 24.05
C PRO A 236 0.33 -11.37 23.96
N ALA A 237 0.78 -12.43 24.62
CA ALA A 237 0.03 -13.67 24.72
C ALA A 237 -1.27 -13.47 25.51
N THR A 238 -2.34 -14.12 25.05
CA THR A 238 -3.67 -14.02 25.69
C THR A 238 -3.71 -14.72 27.06
N SER A 239 -2.94 -15.79 27.24
CA SER A 239 -2.90 -16.59 28.47
C SER A 239 -2.06 -15.96 29.58
N ASP A 240 -1.01 -15.23 29.22
CA ASP A 240 -0.11 -14.56 30.17
C ASP A 240 0.54 -13.36 29.47
N GLN A 241 0.07 -12.17 29.83
CA GLN A 241 0.52 -10.90 29.25
C GLN A 241 1.93 -10.51 29.68
N ARG A 242 2.70 -11.38 30.34
CA ARG A 242 4.16 -11.25 30.53
C ARG A 242 4.97 -11.81 29.36
N PHE A 243 4.32 -12.53 28.44
CA PHE A 243 4.96 -13.12 27.27
C PHE A 243 4.35 -12.59 25.98
N ILE A 244 5.08 -12.74 24.89
CA ILE A 244 4.69 -12.35 23.54
C ILE A 244 4.24 -13.58 22.77
N GLY A 245 3.14 -13.46 22.02
CA GLY A 245 2.69 -14.52 21.14
C GLY A 245 3.66 -14.72 19.98
N THR A 246 3.96 -15.97 19.64
CA THR A 246 4.82 -16.34 18.51
C THR A 246 4.19 -17.40 17.65
N VAL A 247 4.70 -17.56 16.44
CA VAL A 247 4.48 -18.74 15.59
C VAL A 247 5.83 -19.39 15.34
N ASN A 248 5.94 -20.70 15.52
CA ASN A 248 7.15 -21.45 15.28
C ASN A 248 7.08 -22.15 13.91
N PHE A 249 7.87 -21.70 12.94
CA PHE A 249 7.91 -22.34 11.62
C PHE A 249 8.69 -23.66 11.60
N SER A 250 9.32 -24.09 12.70
CA SER A 250 9.92 -25.43 12.78
C SER A 250 8.87 -26.55 12.85
N ASN A 251 7.68 -26.24 13.37
CA ASN A 251 6.65 -27.25 13.65
C ASN A 251 5.19 -26.73 13.66
N GLY A 252 4.97 -25.46 13.33
CA GLY A 252 3.64 -24.83 13.27
C GLY A 252 3.01 -24.49 14.64
N SER A 253 3.70 -24.73 15.75
CA SER A 253 3.18 -24.40 17.08
C SER A 253 3.10 -22.88 17.33
N GLN A 254 2.27 -22.46 18.28
CA GLN A 254 2.11 -21.04 18.66
C GLN A 254 2.47 -20.80 20.14
N PRO A 255 3.76 -20.94 20.52
CA PRO A 255 4.18 -20.75 21.90
C PRO A 255 4.31 -19.26 22.24
N THR A 256 4.65 -19.00 23.49
CA THR A 256 4.86 -17.66 24.01
C THR A 256 6.30 -17.52 24.50
N LEU A 257 6.92 -16.36 24.27
CA LEU A 257 8.32 -16.11 24.64
C LEU A 257 8.47 -14.78 25.38
N SER A 258 9.57 -14.62 26.12
CA SER A 258 9.94 -13.33 26.70
C SER A 258 10.28 -12.36 25.58
N GLY A 259 9.77 -11.12 25.62
CA GLY A 259 10.08 -10.12 24.59
C GLY A 259 11.55 -9.68 24.52
N LEU A 260 12.39 -10.15 25.44
CA LEU A 260 13.83 -9.85 25.54
C LEU A 260 14.72 -10.77 24.68
N VAL A 261 14.17 -11.82 24.07
CA VAL A 261 14.97 -12.74 23.24
C VAL A 261 14.99 -12.28 21.79
N ASN A 262 16.12 -12.48 21.10
CA ASN A 262 16.19 -12.20 19.67
C ASN A 262 15.47 -13.29 18.89
N THR A 263 14.50 -12.90 18.08
CA THR A 263 13.62 -13.80 17.34
C THR A 263 13.36 -13.25 15.93
N SER A 264 13.01 -14.12 14.99
CA SER A 264 12.72 -13.73 13.62
C SER A 264 11.44 -12.90 13.51
N VAL A 265 11.32 -12.16 12.41
CA VAL A 265 10.14 -11.34 12.09
C VAL A 265 9.77 -11.54 10.63
N ARG A 266 8.49 -11.37 10.31
CA ARG A 266 8.01 -11.22 8.93
C ARG A 266 6.93 -10.15 8.95
N ALA A 267 7.17 -9.03 8.30
CA ALA A 267 6.20 -7.95 8.32
C ALA A 267 5.02 -8.29 7.41
N VAL A 268 3.87 -7.75 7.79
CA VAL A 268 2.64 -7.83 7.02
C VAL A 268 2.04 -6.44 6.92
N ARG A 269 1.25 -6.23 5.88
CA ARG A 269 0.36 -5.08 5.75
C ARG A 269 -0.93 -5.51 5.07
N HIS A 270 -1.88 -4.61 4.97
CA HIS A 270 -3.02 -4.84 4.08
C HIS A 270 -2.57 -4.62 2.65
N TRP A 271 -2.99 -5.49 1.72
CA TRP A 271 -2.64 -5.41 0.31
C TRP A 271 -3.43 -4.34 -0.46
N VAL A 272 -3.85 -3.24 0.19
CA VAL A 272 -4.82 -2.27 -0.35
C VAL A 272 -6.24 -2.85 -0.46
N GLY A 273 -7.33 -2.18 -0.08
CA GLY A 273 -7.55 -0.95 0.66
C GLY A 273 -9.06 -0.75 0.70
N PHE A 274 -9.71 -0.95 1.85
CA PHE A 274 -11.05 -0.39 2.04
C PHE A 274 -10.85 1.12 2.15
N LEU A 275 -10.90 1.80 1.01
CA LEU A 275 -11.23 3.22 0.98
C LEU A 275 -12.62 3.34 1.63
N PHE A 276 -12.66 3.91 2.84
CA PHE A 276 -13.82 4.67 3.29
C PHE A 276 -13.45 6.15 3.22
#